data_AF-A0A957LHK0-F1
#
_entry.id   AF-A0A957LHK0-F1
#
_cell.length_a   1.000
_cell.length_b   1.000
_cell.length_c   1.000
_cell.angle_alpha   90.00
_cell.angle_beta   90.00
_cell.angle_gamma   90.00
#
_symmetry.space_group_name_H-M   'P 1'
#
loop_
_entity.id
_entity.type
_entity.pdbx_description
1 polymer ?
#
loop_
_entity_poly.entity_id
_entity_poly.type
_entity_poly.pdbx_seq_one_letter_code
_entity_poly.pdbx_strand_id
1 'polypeptide(L)'
;MYGQVPLDQQYNGYAQPEPVAEFYVLTTFSTWFGLFAILTTAVVDIFQPEYGPLIILVHLMLVATTAGSVIYAAARWRDGLIKTAMPLGINLTIGLVLLCMPFARVWETASFRVQQSRYQYIAQQILDGDLKVDTNGRVTLPLGYRSLSDDGLAHVQYRQGATNIFFFADSHAGYMFRSDNSLPEPLFNGNLAWHHIESRAHNWYYLPTN
;
A
#
# COMPACT_ATOMS: atom_id res chain seq x y z
N MET A 1 -15.70 -75.60 -23.32
CA MET A 1 -15.10 -74.61 -24.25
C MET A 1 -14.70 -73.40 -23.43
N TYR A 2 -13.41 -73.25 -23.13
CA TYR A 2 -12.87 -72.02 -22.55
C TYR A 2 -12.70 -71.01 -23.69
N GLY A 3 -13.48 -69.93 -23.67
CA GLY A 3 -13.30 -68.82 -24.60
C GLY A 3 -12.02 -68.07 -24.26
N GLN A 4 -11.07 -68.05 -25.18
CA GLN A 4 -9.91 -67.17 -25.10
C GLN A 4 -10.40 -65.73 -25.24
N VAL A 5 -10.23 -64.93 -24.18
CA VAL A 5 -10.37 -63.49 -24.25
C VAL A 5 -9.15 -62.95 -25.01
N PRO A 6 -9.32 -62.18 -26.09
CA PRO A 6 -8.21 -61.69 -26.88
C PRO A 6 -7.36 -60.70 -26.05
N LEU A 7 -6.04 -60.88 -26.12
CA LEU A 7 -5.02 -60.20 -25.30
C LEU A 7 -4.82 -58.72 -25.65
N ASP A 8 -5.55 -58.20 -26.63
CA ASP A 8 -5.44 -56.85 -27.16
C ASP A 8 -6.29 -55.82 -26.41
N GLN A 9 -7.22 -56.24 -25.54
CA GLN A 9 -8.02 -55.33 -24.71
C GLN A 9 -7.39 -54.96 -23.37
N GLN A 10 -6.19 -55.46 -23.04
CA GLN A 10 -5.60 -55.27 -21.71
C GLN A 10 -4.61 -54.10 -21.60
N TYR A 11 -4.39 -53.35 -22.68
CA TYR A 11 -3.46 -52.22 -22.72
C TYR A 11 -4.13 -50.97 -23.28
N ASN A 12 -4.79 -50.21 -22.41
CA ASN A 12 -4.84 -48.73 -22.42
C ASN A 12 -5.75 -48.22 -21.29
N GLY A 13 -5.45 -48.66 -20.07
CA GLY A 13 -6.09 -48.19 -18.83
C GLY A 13 -5.28 -47.12 -18.11
N TYR A 14 -4.30 -46.47 -18.75
CA TYR A 14 -3.71 -45.26 -18.19
C TYR A 14 -4.70 -44.13 -18.47
N ALA A 15 -5.61 -43.91 -17.52
CA ALA A 15 -6.37 -42.67 -17.44
C ALA A 15 -5.38 -41.52 -17.62
N GLN A 16 -5.47 -40.84 -18.76
CA GLN A 16 -4.79 -39.57 -18.96
C GLN A 16 -5.13 -38.72 -17.73
N PRO A 17 -4.14 -38.16 -17.00
CA PRO A 17 -4.44 -37.31 -15.85
C PRO A 17 -5.40 -36.24 -16.33
N GLU A 18 -6.58 -36.16 -15.72
CA GLU A 18 -7.61 -35.26 -16.21
C GLU A 18 -7.04 -33.83 -16.26
N PRO A 19 -7.15 -33.12 -17.40
CA PRO A 19 -6.58 -31.77 -17.60
C PRO A 19 -7.09 -30.73 -16.58
N VAL A 20 -8.08 -31.12 -15.79
CA VAL A 20 -8.71 -30.39 -14.71
C VAL A 20 -7.71 -30.11 -13.57
N ALA A 21 -6.88 -31.08 -13.19
CA ALA A 21 -5.99 -30.94 -12.01
C ALA A 21 -4.89 -29.87 -12.23
N GLU A 22 -4.26 -29.86 -13.41
CA GLU A 22 -3.18 -28.92 -13.74
C GLU A 22 -3.68 -27.46 -13.79
N PHE A 23 -4.88 -27.25 -14.34
CA PHE A 23 -5.54 -25.95 -14.39
C PHE A 23 -5.77 -25.37 -12.98
N TYR A 24 -6.26 -26.19 -12.05
CA TYR A 24 -6.48 -25.76 -10.66
C TYR A 24 -5.18 -25.42 -9.96
N VAL A 25 -4.10 -26.18 -10.18
CA VAL A 25 -2.80 -25.91 -9.57
C VAL A 25 -2.23 -24.58 -10.04
N LEU A 26 -2.23 -24.30 -11.35
CA LEU A 26 -1.66 -23.07 -11.89
C LEU A 26 -2.46 -21.83 -11.47
N THR A 27 -3.79 -21.92 -11.51
CA THR A 27 -4.68 -20.82 -11.09
C THR A 27 -4.54 -20.53 -9.60
N THR A 28 -4.49 -21.58 -8.77
CA THR A 28 -4.33 -21.46 -7.31
C THR A 28 -2.96 -20.87 -6.98
N PHE A 29 -1.89 -21.36 -7.63
CA PHE A 29 -0.54 -20.83 -7.46
C PHE A 29 -0.46 -19.34 -7.85
N SER A 30 -0.96 -18.96 -9.03
CA SER A 30 -0.98 -17.56 -9.47
C SER A 30 -1.74 -16.65 -8.53
N THR A 31 -2.88 -17.13 -7.98
CA THR A 31 -3.66 -16.36 -7.02
C THR A 31 -2.88 -16.12 -5.72
N TRP A 32 -2.34 -17.19 -5.11
CA TRP A 32 -1.60 -17.07 -3.86
C TRP A 32 -0.30 -16.30 -4.01
N PHE A 33 0.46 -16.58 -5.07
CA PHE A 33 1.67 -15.84 -5.39
C PHE A 33 1.36 -14.36 -5.61
N GLY A 34 0.26 -14.06 -6.31
CA GLY A 34 -0.21 -12.70 -6.53
C GLY A 34 -0.54 -11.93 -5.25
N LEU A 35 -1.31 -12.56 -4.36
CA LEU A 35 -1.64 -11.98 -3.06
C LEU A 35 -0.38 -11.76 -2.21
N PHE A 36 0.54 -12.72 -2.23
CA PHE A 36 1.84 -12.59 -1.58
C PHE A 36 2.63 -11.42 -2.15
N ALA A 37 2.72 -11.31 -3.48
CA ALA A 37 3.40 -10.21 -4.16
C ALA A 37 2.83 -8.84 -3.76
N ILE A 38 1.50 -8.68 -3.78
CA ILE A 38 0.83 -7.45 -3.35
C ILE A 38 1.16 -7.11 -1.89
N LEU A 39 1.02 -8.09 -0.99
CA LEU A 39 1.28 -7.86 0.44
C LEU A 39 2.73 -7.48 0.70
N THR A 40 3.67 -8.21 0.10
CA THR A 40 5.10 -7.95 0.27
C THR A 40 5.49 -6.60 -0.31
N THR A 41 5.02 -6.25 -1.51
CA THR A 41 5.26 -4.92 -2.07
C THR A 41 4.66 -3.82 -1.20
N ALA A 42 3.43 -3.98 -0.72
CA ALA A 42 2.81 -3.00 0.18
C ALA A 42 3.60 -2.83 1.48
N VAL A 43 4.01 -3.92 2.13
CA VAL A 43 4.79 -3.85 3.38
C VAL A 43 6.15 -3.20 3.17
N VAL A 44 6.87 -3.56 2.11
CA VAL A 44 8.18 -2.97 1.81
C VAL A 44 8.06 -1.49 1.48
N ASP A 45 7.09 -1.12 0.63
CA ASP A 45 6.86 0.27 0.23
C ASP A 45 6.45 1.16 1.43
N ILE A 46 5.68 0.62 2.38
CA ILE A 46 5.20 1.38 3.54
C ILE A 46 6.26 1.48 4.64
N PHE A 47 6.93 0.38 4.98
CA PHE A 47 7.71 0.29 6.23
C PHE A 47 9.21 0.21 6.03
N GLN A 48 9.68 -0.27 4.88
CA GLN A 48 11.10 -0.57 4.70
C GLN A 48 11.55 -0.34 3.24
N PRO A 49 11.52 0.91 2.75
CA PRO A 49 11.82 1.23 1.36
C PRO A 49 13.25 0.80 0.95
N GLU A 50 14.18 0.64 1.90
CA GLU A 50 15.52 0.11 1.63
C GLU A 50 15.54 -1.31 1.04
N TYR A 51 14.47 -2.11 1.21
CA TYR A 51 14.34 -3.43 0.57
C TYR A 51 13.74 -3.37 -0.84
N GLY A 52 13.86 -2.22 -1.54
CA GLY A 52 13.55 -2.10 -2.96
C GLY A 52 14.06 -3.24 -3.86
N PRO A 53 15.28 -3.82 -3.65
CA PRO A 53 15.72 -4.99 -4.40
C PRO A 53 14.81 -6.22 -4.26
N LEU A 54 14.14 -6.40 -3.12
CA LEU A 54 13.18 -7.48 -2.92
C LEU A 54 11.94 -7.29 -3.80
N ILE A 55 11.48 -6.05 -3.95
CA ILE A 55 10.37 -5.71 -4.86
C ILE A 55 10.75 -6.10 -6.29
N ILE A 56 11.98 -5.83 -6.73
CA ILE A 56 12.45 -6.24 -8.07
C ILE A 56 12.36 -7.75 -8.24
N LEU A 57 12.78 -8.54 -7.24
CA LEU A 57 12.68 -10.00 -7.29
C LEU A 57 11.23 -10.48 -7.44
N VAL A 58 10.30 -9.89 -6.67
CA VAL A 58 8.86 -10.19 -6.76
C VAL A 58 8.33 -9.89 -8.17
N HIS A 59 8.73 -8.75 -8.76
CA HIS A 59 8.34 -8.40 -10.12
C HIS A 59 8.91 -9.37 -11.15
N LEU A 60 10.18 -9.80 -11.03
CA LEU A 60 10.78 -10.79 -11.91
C LEU A 60 10.04 -12.14 -11.84
N MET A 61 9.66 -12.57 -10.64
CA MET A 61 8.84 -13.78 -10.46
C MET A 61 7.44 -13.62 -11.06
N LEU A 62 6.81 -12.44 -10.96
CA LEU A 62 5.53 -12.16 -11.61
C LEU A 62 5.64 -12.20 -13.14
N VAL A 63 6.72 -11.67 -13.70
CA VAL A 63 7.00 -11.76 -15.14
C VAL A 63 7.20 -13.22 -15.56
N ALA A 64 7.96 -14.00 -14.80
CA ALA A 64 8.19 -15.42 -15.08
C ALA A 64 6.89 -16.24 -15.04
N THR A 65 6.03 -16.02 -14.05
CA THR A 65 4.73 -16.70 -13.91
C THR A 65 3.74 -16.27 -15.00
N THR A 66 3.78 -15.00 -15.40
CA THR A 66 3.01 -14.49 -16.56
C THR A 66 3.46 -15.17 -17.84
N ALA A 67 4.77 -15.26 -18.11
CA ALA A 67 5.31 -15.95 -19.26
C ALA A 67 4.92 -17.43 -19.28
N GLY A 68 5.02 -18.12 -18.15
CA GLY A 68 4.54 -19.51 -18.01
C GLY A 68 3.04 -19.65 -18.32
N SER A 69 2.23 -18.70 -17.87
CA SER A 69 0.78 -18.67 -18.14
C SER A 69 0.47 -18.45 -19.64
N VAL A 70 1.25 -17.60 -20.32
CA VAL A 70 1.14 -17.40 -21.77
C VAL A 70 1.49 -18.68 -22.54
N ILE A 71 2.60 -19.34 -22.17
CA ILE A 71 3.02 -20.60 -22.80
C ILE A 71 1.94 -21.68 -22.59
N TYR A 72 1.42 -21.80 -21.38
CA TYR A 72 0.33 -22.73 -21.07
C TYR A 72 -0.92 -22.44 -21.90
N ALA A 73 -1.35 -21.18 -21.96
CA ALA A 73 -2.52 -20.79 -22.74
C ALA A 73 -2.34 -21.05 -24.25
N ALA A 74 -1.15 -20.80 -24.79
CA ALA A 74 -0.82 -21.08 -26.18
C ALA A 74 -0.80 -22.59 -26.47
N ALA A 75 -0.23 -23.42 -25.59
CA ALA A 75 -0.19 -24.87 -25.74
C ALA A 75 -1.58 -25.52 -25.67
N ARG A 76 -2.51 -24.91 -24.91
CA ARG A 76 -3.83 -25.48 -24.59
C ARG A 76 -5.00 -24.70 -25.20
N TRP A 77 -4.77 -23.87 -26.22
CA TRP A 77 -5.78 -22.95 -26.77
C TRP A 77 -7.10 -23.60 -27.21
N ARG A 78 -7.10 -24.91 -27.52
CA ARG A 78 -8.27 -25.70 -27.93
C ARG A 78 -9.14 -26.21 -26.77
N ASP A 79 -8.65 -26.18 -25.53
CA ASP A 79 -9.32 -26.75 -24.36
C ASP A 79 -10.33 -25.78 -23.70
N GLY A 80 -10.51 -24.60 -24.31
CA GLY A 80 -11.45 -23.55 -23.89
C GLY A 80 -10.76 -22.29 -23.40
N LEU A 81 -10.92 -21.20 -24.16
CA LEU A 81 -10.27 -19.89 -23.95
C LEU A 81 -10.40 -19.34 -22.51
N ILE A 82 -11.58 -19.48 -21.90
CA ILE A 82 -11.82 -18.91 -20.56
C ILE A 82 -11.00 -19.63 -19.49
N LYS A 83 -10.89 -20.97 -19.58
CA LYS A 83 -10.12 -21.77 -18.62
C LYS A 83 -8.63 -21.52 -18.81
N THR A 84 -8.15 -21.49 -20.03
CA THR A 84 -6.71 -21.33 -20.28
C THR A 84 -6.20 -19.90 -20.04
N ALA A 85 -7.06 -18.88 -20.17
CA ALA A 85 -6.69 -17.48 -19.95
C ALA A 85 -6.79 -17.01 -18.49
N MET A 86 -7.44 -17.77 -17.59
CA MET A 86 -7.68 -17.33 -16.21
C MET A 86 -6.38 -17.03 -15.41
N PRO A 87 -5.34 -17.87 -15.43
CA PRO A 87 -4.07 -17.57 -14.74
C PRO A 87 -3.40 -16.30 -15.28
N LEU A 88 -3.47 -16.11 -16.61
CA LEU A 88 -2.96 -14.90 -17.26
C LEU A 88 -3.73 -13.66 -16.79
N GLY A 89 -5.05 -13.71 -16.76
CA GLY A 89 -5.90 -12.62 -16.28
C GLY A 89 -5.60 -12.24 -14.82
N ILE A 90 -5.36 -13.23 -13.95
CA ILE A 90 -4.95 -13.01 -12.57
C ILE A 90 -3.61 -12.27 -12.52
N ASN A 91 -2.58 -12.79 -13.19
CA ASN A 91 -1.24 -12.18 -13.19
C ASN A 91 -1.24 -10.76 -13.76
N LEU A 92 -2.03 -10.50 -14.81
CA LEU A 92 -2.20 -9.16 -15.38
C LEU A 92 -2.86 -8.21 -14.39
N THR A 93 -3.90 -8.66 -13.68
CA THR A 93 -4.59 -7.86 -12.67
C THR A 93 -3.65 -7.52 -11.51
N ILE A 94 -2.86 -8.48 -11.04
CA ILE A 94 -1.84 -8.26 -10.00
C ILE A 94 -0.80 -7.24 -10.48
N GLY A 95 -0.29 -7.42 -11.70
CA GLY A 95 0.67 -6.48 -12.29
C GLY A 95 0.13 -5.06 -12.37
N LEU A 96 -1.14 -4.90 -12.76
CA LEU A 96 -1.80 -3.59 -12.76
C LEU A 96 -1.90 -2.99 -11.36
N VAL A 97 -2.27 -3.80 -10.35
CA VAL A 97 -2.32 -3.33 -8.95
C VAL A 97 -0.94 -2.86 -8.50
N LEU A 98 0.11 -3.65 -8.74
CA LEU A 98 1.48 -3.29 -8.34
C LEU A 98 2.01 -2.05 -9.04
N LEU A 99 1.68 -1.84 -10.32
CA LEU A 99 2.14 -0.69 -11.10
C LEU A 99 1.37 0.60 -10.81
N CYS A 100 0.07 0.49 -10.55
CA CYS A 100 -0.81 1.66 -10.44
C CYS A 100 -1.11 2.08 -9.00
N MET A 101 -0.85 1.23 -7.99
CA MET A 101 -1.17 1.53 -6.60
C MET A 101 0.05 2.07 -5.84
N PRO A 102 0.08 3.36 -5.47
CA PRO A 102 1.11 3.91 -4.60
C PRO A 102 0.80 3.55 -3.14
N PHE A 103 1.19 2.34 -2.72
CA PHE A 103 0.81 1.77 -1.42
C PHE A 103 1.17 2.69 -0.25
N ALA A 104 2.37 3.27 -0.23
CA ALA A 104 2.78 4.23 0.79
C ALA A 104 1.80 5.41 0.92
N ARG A 105 1.40 6.05 -0.19
CA ARG A 105 0.47 7.19 -0.19
C ARG A 105 -0.95 6.79 0.23
N VAL A 106 -1.40 5.61 -0.22
CA VAL A 106 -2.71 5.06 0.16
C VAL A 106 -2.74 4.80 1.66
N TRP A 107 -1.70 4.17 2.20
CA TRP A 107 -1.56 3.88 3.62
C TRP A 107 -1.47 5.16 4.46
N GLU A 108 -0.69 6.13 4.04
CA GLU A 108 -0.56 7.42 4.71
C GLU A 108 -1.91 8.15 4.79
N THR A 109 -2.65 8.21 3.68
CA THR A 109 -3.98 8.82 3.63
C THR A 109 -4.97 8.08 4.54
N ALA A 110 -4.95 6.75 4.53
CA ALA A 110 -5.80 5.93 5.40
C ALA A 110 -5.46 6.16 6.87
N SER A 111 -4.17 6.18 7.21
CA SER A 111 -3.66 6.42 8.56
C SER A 111 -4.07 7.78 9.09
N PHE A 112 -3.96 8.83 8.26
CA PHE A 112 -4.45 10.17 8.60
C PHE A 112 -5.95 10.17 8.90
N ARG A 113 -6.77 9.57 8.01
CA ARG A 113 -8.23 9.52 8.19
C ARG A 113 -8.64 8.83 9.50
N VAL A 114 -7.98 7.74 9.87
CA VAL A 114 -8.23 7.04 11.14
C VAL A 114 -7.90 7.93 12.35
N GLN A 115 -6.87 8.76 12.25
CA GLN A 115 -6.38 9.60 13.35
C GLN A 115 -6.92 11.05 13.32
N GLN A 116 -7.65 11.44 12.28
CA GLN A 116 -8.08 12.81 12.04
C GLN A 116 -8.83 13.41 13.24
N SER A 117 -9.72 12.65 13.88
CA SER A 117 -10.46 13.12 15.06
C SER A 117 -9.55 13.44 16.25
N ARG A 118 -8.48 12.66 16.44
CA ARG A 118 -7.49 12.87 17.50
C ARG A 118 -6.63 14.10 17.21
N TYR A 119 -6.20 14.25 15.97
CA TYR A 119 -5.51 15.46 15.48
C TYR A 119 -6.37 16.71 15.70
N GLN A 120 -7.65 16.67 15.28
CA GLN A 120 -8.59 17.77 15.44
C GLN A 120 -8.83 18.12 16.92
N TYR A 121 -8.95 17.12 17.79
CA TYR A 121 -9.11 17.32 19.23
C TYR A 121 -7.94 18.11 19.83
N ILE A 122 -6.70 17.71 19.53
CA ILE A 122 -5.52 18.42 20.02
C ILE A 122 -5.42 19.82 19.43
N ALA A 123 -5.67 19.98 18.13
CA ALA A 123 -5.66 21.29 17.49
C ALA A 123 -6.65 22.25 18.18
N GLN A 124 -7.87 21.77 18.47
CA GLN A 124 -8.88 22.57 19.16
C GLN A 124 -8.45 22.95 20.59
N GLN A 125 -7.90 22.01 21.36
CA GLN A 125 -7.40 22.27 22.72
C GLN A 125 -6.26 23.30 22.76
N ILE A 126 -5.43 23.35 21.70
CA ILE A 126 -4.41 24.39 21.56
C ILE A 126 -5.05 25.74 21.22
N LEU A 127 -6.02 25.77 20.30
CA LEU A 127 -6.74 27.00 19.92
C LEU A 127 -7.54 27.60 21.08
N ASP A 128 -8.18 26.76 21.89
CA ASP A 128 -8.96 27.15 23.06
C ASP A 128 -8.06 27.59 24.23
N GLY A 129 -6.76 27.30 24.16
CA GLY A 129 -5.77 27.65 25.19
C GLY A 129 -5.70 26.67 26.36
N ASP A 130 -6.43 25.55 26.30
CA ASP A 130 -6.40 24.47 27.28
C ASP A 130 -5.01 23.81 27.33
N LEU A 131 -4.39 23.63 26.16
CA LEU A 131 -3.01 23.18 26.03
C LEU A 131 -2.08 24.39 25.87
N LYS A 132 -1.28 24.66 26.91
CA LYS A 132 -0.36 25.79 26.93
C LYS A 132 0.84 25.55 26.03
N VAL A 133 1.06 26.50 25.12
CA VAL A 133 2.25 26.57 24.27
C VAL A 133 3.42 27.11 25.10
N ASP A 134 4.57 26.45 25.03
CA ASP A 134 5.80 26.90 25.68
C ASP A 134 6.44 28.10 24.94
N THR A 135 7.54 28.63 25.49
CA THR A 135 8.26 29.77 24.90
C THR A 135 8.91 29.46 23.55
N ASN A 136 9.06 28.18 23.21
CA ASN A 136 9.65 27.72 21.95
C ASN A 136 8.58 27.38 20.90
N GLY A 137 7.30 27.65 21.18
CA GLY A 137 6.22 27.29 20.28
C GLY A 137 5.94 25.79 20.29
N ARG A 138 6.05 25.09 21.42
CA ARG A 138 5.81 23.65 21.53
C ARG A 138 4.75 23.33 22.57
N VAL A 139 4.02 22.25 22.34
CA VAL A 139 3.01 21.72 23.24
C VAL A 139 3.30 20.24 23.46
N THR A 140 3.51 19.84 24.71
CA THR A 140 3.63 18.42 25.04
C THR A 140 2.28 17.74 24.94
N LEU A 141 2.20 16.70 24.11
CA LEU A 141 0.96 15.97 23.93
C LEU A 141 0.63 15.13 25.18
N PRO A 142 -0.66 15.04 25.58
CA PRO A 142 -1.09 14.13 26.62
C PRO A 142 -0.71 12.68 26.24
N LEU A 143 -0.49 11.82 27.23
CA LEU A 143 0.02 10.45 27.02
C LEU A 143 -0.72 9.67 25.93
N GLY A 144 -2.05 9.73 25.92
CA GLY A 144 -2.89 9.06 24.93
C GLY A 144 -2.83 9.65 23.51
N TYR A 145 -2.12 10.75 23.30
CA TYR A 145 -1.99 11.46 22.01
C TYR A 145 -0.56 11.62 21.55
N ARG A 146 0.44 11.19 22.33
CA ARG A 146 1.86 11.29 21.95
C ARG A 146 2.15 10.62 20.63
N SER A 147 1.47 9.52 20.29
CA SER A 147 1.64 8.82 19.01
C SER A 147 1.25 9.64 17.76
N LEU A 148 0.65 10.83 17.94
CA LEU A 148 0.31 11.71 16.82
C LEU A 148 1.52 12.45 16.24
N SER A 149 2.62 12.54 17.01
CA SER A 149 3.89 13.11 16.58
C SER A 149 5.04 12.21 17.03
N ASP A 150 6.07 12.06 16.21
CA ASP A 150 7.23 11.19 16.48
C ASP A 150 7.98 11.61 17.75
N ASP A 151 8.08 12.93 17.99
CA ASP A 151 8.66 13.52 19.20
C ASP A 151 7.66 13.65 20.37
N GLY A 152 6.40 13.28 20.16
CA GLY A 152 5.32 13.46 21.15
C GLY A 152 4.95 14.91 21.42
N LEU A 153 5.35 15.85 20.55
CA LEU A 153 5.09 17.28 20.67
C LEU A 153 4.25 17.79 19.49
N ALA A 154 3.44 18.81 19.72
CA ALA A 154 2.88 19.63 18.65
C ALA A 154 3.65 20.95 18.60
N HIS A 155 4.05 21.38 17.41
CA HIS A 155 4.78 22.63 17.20
C HIS A 155 3.79 23.68 16.72
N VAL A 156 3.73 24.82 17.40
CA VAL A 156 2.76 25.89 17.20
C VAL A 156 3.48 27.14 16.75
N GLN A 157 3.04 27.71 15.63
CA GLN A 157 3.54 28.98 15.12
C GLN A 157 2.37 29.92 14.81
N TYR A 158 2.44 31.14 15.33
CA TYR A 158 1.50 32.20 15.02
C TYR A 158 2.08 33.05 13.89
N ARG A 159 1.42 33.07 12.73
CA ARG A 159 1.90 33.80 11.55
C ARG A 159 0.74 34.37 10.76
N GLN A 160 0.84 35.63 10.34
CA GLN A 160 -0.18 36.31 9.53
C GLN A 160 -1.60 36.27 10.13
N GLY A 161 -1.72 36.22 11.47
CA GLY A 161 -3.01 36.11 12.14
C GLY A 161 -3.63 34.71 12.16
N ALA A 162 -2.91 33.70 11.66
CA ALA A 162 -3.31 32.29 11.73
C ALA A 162 -2.42 31.50 12.70
N THR A 163 -3.02 30.47 13.30
CA THR A 163 -2.33 29.48 14.12
C THR A 163 -2.00 28.26 13.26
N ASN A 164 -0.71 27.99 13.10
CA ASN A 164 -0.19 26.78 12.47
C ASN A 164 0.18 25.78 13.56
N ILE A 165 -0.32 24.55 13.47
CA ILE A 165 -0.01 23.47 14.42
C ILE A 165 0.54 22.30 13.62
N PHE A 166 1.77 21.89 13.90
CA PHE A 166 2.48 20.87 13.17
C PHE A 166 2.75 19.63 14.04
N PHE A 167 2.51 18.47 13.46
CA PHE A 167 2.75 17.16 14.05
C PHE A 167 3.72 16.39 13.16
N PHE A 168 4.90 16.04 13.67
CA PHE A 168 5.91 15.29 12.91
C PHE A 168 5.48 13.83 12.78
N ALA A 169 5.26 13.34 11.58
CA ALA A 169 5.03 11.91 11.32
C ALA A 169 6.36 11.16 11.17
N ASP A 170 7.39 11.87 10.72
CA ASP A 170 8.78 11.46 10.61
C ASP A 170 9.63 12.72 10.92
N SER A 171 10.93 12.55 11.13
CA SER A 171 11.96 13.57 11.35
C SER A 171 11.81 14.88 10.58
N HIS A 172 11.24 14.86 9.37
CA HIS A 172 11.10 16.04 8.53
C HIS A 172 9.73 16.16 7.81
N ALA A 173 8.83 15.18 7.97
CA ALA A 173 7.52 15.12 7.31
C ALA A 173 6.40 15.13 8.35
N GLY A 174 5.20 15.61 8.00
CA GLY A 174 4.11 15.60 8.97
C GLY A 174 2.82 16.28 8.54
N TYR A 175 1.92 16.42 9.50
CA TYR A 175 0.61 17.02 9.31
C TYR A 175 0.57 18.42 9.91
N MET A 176 0.11 19.38 9.12
CA MET A 176 -0.11 20.75 9.55
C MET A 176 -1.59 21.07 9.59
N PHE A 177 -2.04 21.55 10.75
CA PHE A 177 -3.29 22.28 10.87
C PHE A 177 -3.04 23.77 10.68
N ARG A 178 -3.93 24.45 9.96
CA ARG A 178 -3.91 25.89 9.81
C ARG A 178 -5.31 26.47 10.00
N SER A 179 -5.46 27.38 10.97
CA SER A 179 -6.76 27.91 11.41
C SER A 179 -7.55 28.67 10.34
N ASP A 180 -6.89 29.21 9.32
CA ASP A 180 -7.50 30.07 8.31
C ASP A 180 -7.80 29.34 6.97
N ASN A 181 -7.56 28.02 6.92
CA ASN A 181 -7.72 27.17 5.74
C ASN A 181 -6.93 27.59 4.48
N SER A 182 -5.92 28.44 4.61
CA SER A 182 -5.09 28.83 3.46
C SER A 182 -3.85 27.95 3.35
N LEU A 183 -3.26 27.91 2.15
CA LEU A 183 -2.13 27.02 1.89
C LEU A 183 -0.94 27.37 2.80
N PRO A 184 -0.34 26.40 3.51
CA PRO A 184 0.88 26.63 4.27
C PRO A 184 1.99 27.22 3.42
N GLU A 185 2.81 28.07 4.01
CA GLU A 185 4.03 28.54 3.34
C GLU A 185 5.08 27.42 3.32
N PRO A 186 6.03 27.45 2.37
CA PRO A 186 7.09 26.43 2.27
C PRO A 186 8.00 26.36 3.50
N LEU A 187 7.94 27.33 4.41
CA LEU A 187 8.84 27.46 5.57
C LEU A 187 8.06 27.47 6.88
N PHE A 188 8.34 26.51 7.75
CA PHE A 188 7.89 26.43 9.15
C PHE A 188 9.13 26.52 10.02
N ASN A 189 9.12 27.44 10.98
CA ASN A 189 10.28 27.79 11.80
C ASN A 189 11.58 28.11 11.01
N GLY A 190 11.48 28.50 9.74
CA GLY A 190 12.62 28.96 8.92
C GLY A 190 13.63 27.90 8.50
N ASN A 191 13.43 26.62 8.87
CA ASN A 191 14.43 25.57 8.70
C ASN A 191 14.02 24.43 7.76
N LEU A 192 12.73 24.22 7.53
CA LEU A 192 12.22 23.14 6.68
C LEU A 192 11.54 23.75 5.47
N ALA A 193 12.04 23.44 4.27
CA ALA A 193 11.53 23.92 2.99
C ALA A 193 10.75 22.82 2.27
N TRP A 194 9.41 22.80 2.39
CA TRP A 194 8.58 21.84 1.64
C TRP A 194 8.35 22.33 0.22
N HIS A 195 8.62 21.46 -0.74
CA HIS A 195 8.41 21.76 -2.16
C HIS A 195 7.00 21.34 -2.62
N HIS A 196 6.34 20.48 -1.84
CA HIS A 196 5.04 19.93 -2.15
C HIS A 196 4.15 20.00 -0.90
N ILE A 197 2.89 20.42 -1.07
CA ILE A 197 1.92 20.55 0.02
C ILE A 197 0.61 19.92 -0.46
N GLU A 198 0.12 18.92 0.27
CA GLU A 198 -1.10 18.20 -0.08
C GLU A 198 -2.23 18.55 0.88
N SER A 199 -3.34 19.11 0.39
CA SER A 199 -4.55 19.26 1.21
C SER A 199 -5.16 17.88 1.48
N ARG A 200 -5.34 17.54 2.76
CA ARG A 200 -5.89 16.25 3.22
C ARG A 200 -7.33 16.38 3.70
N ALA A 201 -7.66 17.49 4.37
CA ALA A 201 -9.00 17.85 4.82
C ALA A 201 -9.12 19.37 5.02
N HIS A 202 -10.30 19.86 5.41
CA HIS A 202 -10.47 21.26 5.79
C HIS A 202 -9.51 21.62 6.92
N ASN A 203 -8.72 22.68 6.75
CA ASN A 203 -7.64 23.13 7.64
C ASN A 203 -6.44 22.17 7.79
N TRP A 204 -6.40 21.03 7.10
CA TRP A 204 -5.35 20.01 7.26
C TRP A 204 -4.56 19.78 5.99
N TYR A 205 -3.23 19.85 6.13
CA TYR A 205 -2.27 19.69 5.05
C TYR A 205 -1.23 18.65 5.45
N TYR A 206 -0.79 17.85 4.49
CA TYR A 206 0.38 17.00 4.63
C TYR A 206 1.58 17.70 3.97
N LEU A 207 2.68 17.72 4.72
CA LEU A 207 3.96 18.32 4.33
C LEU A 207 4.98 17.17 4.18
N PRO A 208 5.11 16.59 2.98
CA PRO A 208 6.09 15.55 2.70
C PRO A 208 7.52 16.11 2.73
N THR A 209 8.45 15.24 3.07
CA THR A 209 9.88 15.45 2.83
C THR A 209 10.22 15.26 1.37
N ASN A 210 11.20 16.03 0.91
CA ASN A 210 11.90 15.73 -0.35
C ASN A 210 12.73 14.46 -0.22
#